data_AF-A0A8S1BQM5-F1
#
_entry.id   AF-A0A8S1BQM5-F1
#
_cell.length_a   1.000
_cell.length_b   1.000
_cell.length_c   1.000
_cell.angle_alpha   90.00
_cell.angle_beta   90.00
_cell.angle_gamma   90.00
#
_symmetry.space_group_name_H-M   'P 1'
#
loop_
_entity.id
_entity.type
_entity.pdbx_description
1 polymer ?
#
loop_
_entity_poly.entity_id
_entity_poly.type
_entity_poly.pdbx_seq_one_letter_code
_entity_poly.pdbx_strand_id
1 'polypeptide(L)'
;MYFCIQLQNWFSEDGLATVDSASAAARRRKPRDRRRPPSTPPTPSTPLSITTEELAEALRPHLLSGKCMWTLGYPLEIETTSSKAVVYINPPPRHRPLPTTTWDVNAPEFVPGSQGDSGRGSLGSTPRSDSDEEADTVEHLCVRCDKTFRMTREGEFLKVEPCLYHWGRVSADCRYTCCKSLWGSRGCSTARFHVWSGTRPGMNGPLEGYVRARSPRGGVYAIDTEMCYTTAGLELASIAVIAADGRLVYKSLVKPSSPVIDHNTRFSGIRPRDLARATKTLRDVQNDILGFVGTDTILIGHALDNDLRALKLLHGAVVDTCALYPHARGFPMRRSLRALSEEFLGRIVQHRSAGHSPLEDARAAMDLVLLKVHKERASRALMSDQLPMLQPYDPLISAA
;
A
#
# COMPACT_ATOMS: atom_id res chain seq x y z
N MET A 1 18.63 21.21 15.09
CA MET A 1 19.80 21.50 15.94
C MET A 1 19.30 21.47 17.37
N TYR A 2 19.44 20.44 18.20
CA TYR A 2 20.45 19.41 18.40
C TYR A 2 19.73 18.07 18.61
N PHE A 3 20.10 17.04 17.85
CA PHE A 3 19.94 15.61 18.16
C PHE A 3 20.41 14.84 16.91
N CYS A 4 21.72 14.71 16.73
CA CYS A 4 22.33 13.73 15.81
C CYS A 4 23.86 13.81 15.89
N ILE A 5 24.43 13.30 16.99
CA ILE A 5 25.82 12.83 16.97
C ILE A 5 25.86 11.56 17.82
N GLN A 6 26.08 10.43 17.15
CA GLN A 6 26.95 9.32 17.53
C GLN A 6 26.46 8.06 16.83
N LEU A 7 27.28 7.59 15.88
CA LEU A 7 27.60 6.19 15.56
C LEU A 7 28.20 6.14 14.15
N GLN A 8 29.40 6.71 14.03
CA GLN A 8 30.40 6.27 13.07
C GLN A 8 31.29 5.30 13.84
N ASN A 9 31.29 4.04 13.40
CA ASN A 9 32.44 3.13 13.39
C ASN A 9 31.87 1.74 13.18
N TRP A 10 32.23 1.13 12.06
CA TRP A 10 32.42 -0.31 11.81
C TRP A 10 32.24 -0.51 10.30
N PHE A 11 33.35 -0.44 9.58
CA PHE A 11 33.81 -1.49 8.67
C PHE A 11 35.15 -1.02 8.09
N SER A 12 36.21 -1.65 8.59
CA SER A 12 37.55 -1.61 8.03
C SER A 12 37.58 -2.42 6.72
N GLU A 13 38.35 -1.88 5.78
CA GLU A 13 39.32 -2.52 4.90
C GLU A 13 39.12 -3.99 4.52
N ASP A 14 39.08 -4.26 3.20
CA ASP A 14 40.01 -5.23 2.62
C ASP A 14 40.20 -5.03 1.09
N GLY A 15 41.45 -4.78 0.71
CA GLY A 15 42.18 -5.52 -0.32
C GLY A 15 41.73 -5.46 -1.78
N LEU A 16 42.24 -4.46 -2.53
CA LEU A 16 42.40 -4.56 -3.98
C LEU A 16 43.65 -5.40 -4.31
N ALA A 17 43.51 -6.46 -5.10
CA ALA A 17 44.62 -7.12 -5.79
C ALA A 17 44.31 -7.29 -7.28
N THR A 18 45.18 -6.71 -8.10
CA THR A 18 45.25 -6.75 -9.56
C THR A 18 46.00 -7.99 -10.04
N VAL A 19 45.56 -8.68 -11.09
CA VAL A 19 46.48 -9.29 -12.08
C VAL A 19 45.80 -9.45 -13.44
N ASP A 20 46.65 -9.44 -14.47
CA ASP A 20 46.40 -9.07 -15.85
C ASP A 20 46.52 -10.26 -16.83
N SER A 21 45.96 -10.08 -18.02
CA SER A 21 46.38 -10.61 -19.34
C SER A 21 46.18 -12.08 -19.79
N ALA A 22 45.88 -12.18 -21.08
CA ALA A 22 45.52 -13.32 -21.93
C ALA A 22 46.66 -14.30 -22.30
N SER A 23 46.33 -15.52 -22.76
CA SER A 23 46.70 -16.02 -24.10
C SER A 23 46.14 -17.43 -24.40
N ALA A 24 45.93 -17.69 -25.70
CA ALA A 24 45.39 -18.89 -26.31
C ALA A 24 46.50 -19.86 -26.76
N ALA A 25 46.29 -21.18 -26.62
CA ALA A 25 46.98 -22.19 -27.45
C ALA A 25 46.23 -23.52 -27.50
N ALA A 26 45.95 -23.99 -28.72
CA ALA A 26 45.33 -25.27 -29.03
C ALA A 26 46.29 -26.45 -28.88
N ARG A 27 45.86 -27.55 -28.25
CA ARG A 27 46.50 -28.88 -28.38
C ARG A 27 45.48 -30.03 -28.41
N ARG A 28 45.87 -31.05 -29.17
CA ARG A 28 45.09 -32.14 -29.78
C ARG A 28 44.51 -33.16 -28.77
N ARG A 29 43.34 -33.71 -29.11
CA ARG A 29 42.62 -34.77 -28.39
C ARG A 29 43.28 -36.16 -28.56
N LYS A 30 43.45 -36.90 -27.45
CA LYS A 30 43.65 -38.37 -27.42
C LYS A 30 42.37 -39.07 -26.93
N PRO A 31 42.02 -40.27 -27.42
CA PRO A 31 40.74 -40.91 -27.11
C PRO A 31 40.78 -41.93 -25.94
N ARG A 32 39.62 -42.01 -25.28
CA ARG A 32 39.02 -43.09 -24.46
C ARG A 32 39.61 -43.44 -23.09
N ASP A 33 38.78 -43.26 -22.05
CA ASP A 33 38.31 -44.40 -21.25
C ASP A 33 36.89 -44.14 -20.70
N ARG A 34 35.97 -45.10 -20.85
CA ARG A 34 34.56 -44.97 -20.42
C ARG A 34 34.46 -45.25 -18.93
N ARG A 35 34.59 -44.22 -18.08
CA ARG A 35 34.23 -44.30 -16.66
C ARG A 35 32.71 -44.16 -16.50
N ARG A 36 32.11 -45.12 -15.79
CA ARG A 36 30.72 -45.12 -15.32
C ARG A 36 30.47 -43.83 -14.50
N PRO A 37 29.38 -43.08 -14.71
CA PRO A 37 29.12 -41.89 -13.91
C PRO A 37 28.90 -42.28 -12.44
N PRO A 38 29.39 -41.48 -11.47
CA PRO A 38 29.06 -41.69 -10.07
C PRO A 38 27.56 -41.49 -9.85
N SER A 39 26.99 -42.26 -8.92
CA SER A 39 25.59 -42.17 -8.50
C SER A 39 25.22 -40.74 -8.18
N THR A 40 24.12 -40.27 -8.76
CA THR A 40 23.49 -38.99 -8.49
C THR A 40 23.29 -38.82 -6.98
N PRO A 41 23.68 -37.69 -6.37
CA PRO A 41 23.26 -37.39 -5.01
C PRO A 41 21.72 -37.34 -4.96
N PRO A 42 21.09 -37.71 -3.83
CA PRO A 42 19.64 -37.64 -3.71
C PRO A 42 19.20 -36.21 -4.02
N THR A 43 18.25 -36.10 -4.94
CA THR A 43 17.54 -34.86 -5.27
C THR A 43 17.16 -34.15 -3.97
N PRO A 44 17.40 -32.83 -3.82
CA PRO A 44 16.84 -32.09 -2.70
C PRO A 44 15.33 -32.34 -2.71
N SER A 45 14.81 -32.73 -1.55
CA SER A 45 13.39 -32.94 -1.30
C SER A 45 12.59 -31.85 -2.00
N THR A 46 11.69 -32.26 -2.88
CA THR A 46 10.71 -31.38 -3.52
C THR A 46 10.14 -30.47 -2.42
N PRO A 47 10.21 -29.13 -2.53
CA PRO A 47 9.54 -28.28 -1.57
C PRO A 47 8.09 -28.74 -1.55
N LEU A 48 7.62 -29.23 -0.40
CA LEU A 48 6.27 -29.76 -0.22
C LEU A 48 5.31 -28.75 -0.83
N SER A 49 4.74 -29.08 -1.99
CA SER A 49 3.85 -28.20 -2.72
C SER A 49 2.58 -28.08 -1.89
N ILE A 50 2.46 -26.97 -1.16
CA ILE A 50 1.29 -26.66 -0.36
C ILE A 50 0.07 -26.56 -1.29
N THR A 51 -0.98 -27.31 -0.99
CA THR A 51 -2.24 -27.20 -1.75
C THR A 51 -2.92 -25.87 -1.45
N THR A 52 -3.85 -25.43 -2.30
CA THR A 52 -4.53 -24.14 -2.09
C THR A 52 -5.39 -24.17 -0.82
N GLU A 53 -5.98 -25.32 -0.51
CA GLU A 53 -6.79 -25.56 0.67
C GLU A 53 -5.93 -25.53 1.94
N GLU A 54 -4.78 -26.21 1.91
CA GLU A 54 -3.81 -26.17 3.00
C GLU A 54 -3.25 -24.77 3.26
N LEU A 55 -3.02 -24.01 2.19
CA LEU A 55 -2.60 -22.62 2.29
C LEU A 55 -3.72 -21.77 2.91
N ALA A 56 -4.96 -21.93 2.44
CA ALA A 56 -6.09 -21.19 3.00
C ALA A 56 -6.26 -21.46 4.50
N GLU A 57 -6.13 -22.71 4.94
CA GLU A 57 -6.17 -23.08 6.36
C GLU A 57 -5.04 -22.41 7.16
N ALA A 58 -3.82 -22.43 6.62
CA ALA A 58 -2.66 -21.80 7.26
C ALA A 58 -2.80 -20.27 7.37
N LEU A 59 -3.60 -19.65 6.50
CA LEU A 59 -3.81 -18.21 6.47
C LEU A 59 -4.96 -17.71 7.35
N ARG A 60 -5.86 -18.59 7.81
CA ARG A 60 -7.00 -18.18 8.66
C ARG A 60 -6.60 -17.36 9.91
N PRO A 61 -5.52 -17.70 10.64
CA PRO A 61 -5.09 -16.90 11.80
C PRO A 61 -4.56 -15.51 11.43
N HIS A 62 -4.22 -15.29 10.16
CA HIS A 62 -3.62 -14.07 9.64
C HIS A 62 -4.64 -13.13 8.96
N LEU A 63 -5.91 -13.51 8.94
CA LEU A 63 -6.99 -12.67 8.42
C LEU A 63 -7.14 -11.40 9.27
N LEU A 64 -7.27 -10.26 8.61
CA LEU A 64 -7.53 -9.00 9.30
C LEU A 64 -8.89 -9.04 10.00
N SER A 65 -8.91 -8.74 11.30
CA SER A 65 -10.18 -8.52 12.02
C SER A 65 -10.84 -7.22 11.56
N GLY A 66 -12.16 -7.12 11.67
CA GLY A 66 -12.89 -5.89 11.30
C GLY A 66 -12.37 -4.63 12.00
N LYS A 67 -11.93 -4.74 13.27
CA LYS A 67 -11.28 -3.65 14.00
C LYS A 67 -9.93 -3.24 13.39
N CYS A 68 -9.14 -4.22 12.95
CA CYS A 68 -7.88 -3.96 12.26
C CYS A 68 -8.15 -3.30 10.90
N MET A 69 -9.09 -3.82 10.12
CA MET A 69 -9.52 -3.27 8.84
C MET A 69 -9.96 -1.79 8.97
N TRP A 70 -10.80 -1.49 9.97
CA TRP A 70 -11.20 -0.11 10.29
C TRP A 70 -9.99 0.81 10.55
N THR A 71 -9.08 0.35 11.41
CA THR A 71 -7.90 1.12 11.80
C THR A 71 -6.96 1.36 10.62
N LEU A 72 -6.93 0.43 9.66
CA LEU A 72 -6.08 0.53 8.47
C LEU A 72 -6.72 1.31 7.31
N GLY A 73 -7.99 1.72 7.44
CA GLY A 73 -8.70 2.50 6.43
C GLY A 73 -9.37 1.66 5.33
N TYR A 74 -9.64 0.38 5.61
CA TYR A 74 -10.40 -0.45 4.68
C TYR A 74 -11.87 0.01 4.60
N PRO A 75 -12.50 -0.13 3.42
CA PRO A 75 -13.92 0.16 3.28
C PRO A 75 -14.75 -0.89 4.03
N LEU A 76 -15.63 -0.41 4.90
CA LEU A 76 -16.57 -1.24 5.64
C LEU A 76 -18.00 -0.95 5.20
N GLU A 77 -18.82 -1.99 5.22
CA GLU A 77 -20.23 -1.91 4.88
C GLU A 77 -21.03 -1.19 5.97
N ILE A 78 -22.01 -0.38 5.56
CA ILE A 78 -22.96 0.27 6.50
C ILE A 78 -24.12 -0.67 6.79
N GLU A 79 -24.68 -1.29 5.75
CA GLU A 79 -25.83 -2.19 5.80
C GLU A 79 -25.64 -3.34 4.82
N THR A 80 -26.03 -4.55 5.22
CA THR A 80 -25.82 -5.80 4.46
C THR A 80 -26.50 -5.88 3.09
N THR A 81 -27.29 -4.89 2.68
CA THR A 81 -27.92 -4.87 1.34
C THR A 81 -27.48 -3.68 0.52
N SER A 82 -26.63 -2.82 1.07
CA SER A 82 -26.28 -1.54 0.48
C SER A 82 -25.02 -1.63 -0.38
N SER A 83 -25.01 -0.94 -1.52
CA SER A 83 -23.80 -0.70 -2.32
C SER A 83 -22.98 0.48 -1.77
N LYS A 84 -23.13 0.77 -0.47
CA LYS A 84 -22.54 1.91 0.22
C LYS A 84 -21.52 1.45 1.25
N ALA A 85 -20.39 2.17 1.30
CA ALA A 85 -19.32 1.92 2.25
C ALA A 85 -18.98 3.16 3.06
N VAL A 86 -18.43 2.94 4.26
CA VAL A 86 -17.75 3.95 5.06
C VAL A 86 -16.27 3.62 5.16
N VAL A 87 -15.45 4.66 5.20
CA VAL A 87 -14.00 4.54 5.35
C VAL A 87 -13.56 5.53 6.41
N TYR A 88 -12.73 5.09 7.36
CA TYR A 88 -12.08 5.99 8.30
C TYR A 88 -10.61 6.17 7.94
N ILE A 89 -10.21 7.39 7.62
CA ILE A 89 -8.81 7.71 7.32
C ILE A 89 -8.20 8.35 8.56
N ASN A 90 -7.22 7.69 9.17
CA ASN A 90 -6.50 8.29 10.29
C ASN A 90 -5.88 9.62 9.85
N PRO A 91 -6.10 10.72 10.58
CA PRO A 91 -5.41 11.96 10.31
C PRO A 91 -3.89 11.71 10.41
N PRO A 92 -3.09 12.33 9.52
CA PRO A 92 -1.64 12.27 9.67
C PRO A 92 -1.30 12.75 11.09
N PRO A 93 -0.31 12.12 11.77
CA PRO A 93 0.15 12.61 13.05
C PRO A 93 0.51 14.09 12.86
N ARG A 94 -0.22 14.99 13.52
CA ARG A 94 -0.02 16.43 13.37
C ARG A 94 1.45 16.70 13.68
N HIS A 95 2.20 17.17 12.69
CA HIS A 95 3.46 17.85 12.98
C HIS A 95 3.05 19.09 13.76
N ARG A 96 3.22 19.06 15.08
CA ARG A 96 3.10 20.27 15.89
C ARG A 96 4.04 21.26 15.21
N PRO A 97 3.55 22.41 14.68
CA PRO A 97 4.46 23.49 14.38
C PRO A 97 5.29 23.68 15.64
N LEU A 98 6.61 23.82 15.50
CA LEU A 98 7.39 24.43 16.58
C LEU A 98 6.60 25.69 16.98
N PRO A 99 6.33 25.93 18.27
CA PRO A 99 5.74 27.19 18.66
C PRO A 99 6.76 28.24 18.21
N THR A 100 6.49 28.91 17.11
CA THR A 100 7.03 30.23 16.88
C THR A 100 6.44 31.04 18.01
N THR A 101 7.25 31.28 19.04
CA THR A 101 6.96 32.22 20.12
C THR A 101 6.95 33.61 19.51
N THR A 102 5.95 33.91 18.70
CA THR A 102 5.48 35.25 18.48
C THR A 102 4.30 35.38 19.41
N TRP A 103 4.59 35.89 20.61
CA TRP A 103 3.56 36.37 21.52
C TRP A 103 2.69 37.36 20.73
N ASP A 104 1.45 36.97 20.44
CA ASP A 104 0.48 37.91 19.89
C ASP A 104 0.00 38.76 21.06
N VAL A 105 0.56 39.95 21.17
CA VAL A 105 0.21 40.95 22.19
C VAL A 105 -1.23 41.47 22.02
N ASN A 106 -1.91 41.08 20.95
CA ASN A 106 -3.31 41.42 20.67
C ASN A 106 -4.27 40.23 20.84
N ALA A 107 -3.83 39.14 21.49
CA ALA A 107 -4.72 38.03 21.79
C ALA A 107 -5.96 38.54 22.59
N PRO A 108 -7.19 38.24 22.13
CA PRO A 108 -8.43 38.80 22.70
C PRO A 108 -8.67 38.42 24.17
N GLU A 109 -7.87 37.50 24.70
CA GLU A 109 -7.82 37.07 26.11
C GLU A 109 -7.16 38.09 27.07
N PHE A 110 -6.55 39.17 26.57
CA PHE A 110 -5.95 40.25 27.39
C PHE A 110 -6.65 41.61 27.29
N VAL A 111 -7.81 41.70 26.63
CA VAL A 111 -8.60 42.94 26.57
C VAL A 111 -9.56 42.99 27.77
N PRO A 112 -9.45 43.96 28.70
CA PRO A 112 -10.41 44.10 29.79
C PRO A 112 -11.79 44.46 29.23
N GLY A 113 -12.79 43.62 29.52
CA GLY A 113 -14.16 43.81 29.05
C GLY A 113 -14.86 45.00 29.71
N SER A 114 -15.38 45.92 28.90
CA SER A 114 -16.39 46.88 29.30
C SER A 114 -17.78 46.33 28.98
N GLN A 115 -18.60 46.17 30.03
CA GLN A 115 -20.04 45.93 29.92
C GLN A 115 -20.76 47.22 29.45
N GLY A 116 -21.82 47.04 28.67
CA GLY A 116 -22.81 48.07 28.29
C GLY A 116 -23.58 47.58 27.06
N ASP A 117 -24.69 46.86 27.23
CA ASP A 117 -26.08 47.33 27.42
C ASP A 117 -26.86 47.43 26.09
N SER A 118 -28.09 46.97 26.23
CA SER A 118 -29.25 46.75 25.36
C SER A 118 -29.56 47.85 24.32
N GLY A 119 -30.10 47.47 23.14
CA GLY A 119 -30.92 48.41 22.36
C GLY A 119 -31.12 48.17 20.85
N ARG A 120 -32.09 47.32 20.50
CA ARG A 120 -33.16 47.52 19.49
C ARG A 120 -32.85 48.22 18.12
N GLY A 121 -33.00 47.43 17.04
CA GLY A 121 -33.80 47.76 15.83
C GLY A 121 -33.14 48.53 14.68
N SER A 122 -33.19 47.98 13.47
CA SER A 122 -34.00 48.52 12.34
C SER A 122 -33.65 47.84 11.01
N LEU A 123 -34.65 47.75 10.15
CA LEU A 123 -34.66 47.23 8.80
C LEU A 123 -33.75 48.04 7.86
N GLY A 124 -32.97 47.36 7.03
CA GLY A 124 -32.20 47.97 5.95
C GLY A 124 -31.78 46.91 4.94
N SER A 125 -32.42 46.92 3.78
CA SER A 125 -32.20 46.01 2.65
C SER A 125 -30.73 45.96 2.24
N THR A 126 -30.12 44.78 2.29
CA THR A 126 -28.81 44.54 1.66
C THR A 126 -28.99 44.20 0.18
N PRO A 127 -28.10 44.69 -0.71
CA PRO A 127 -28.12 44.31 -2.11
C PRO A 127 -27.76 42.83 -2.25
N ARG A 128 -28.47 42.14 -3.14
CA ARG A 128 -28.07 40.80 -3.62
C ARG A 128 -26.78 40.94 -4.43
N SER A 129 -25.73 40.21 -4.06
CA SER A 129 -24.85 39.42 -4.97
C SER A 129 -23.42 39.26 -4.41
N ASP A 130 -23.10 38.01 -4.05
CA ASP A 130 -21.79 37.31 -4.12
C ASP A 130 -21.91 35.90 -3.49
N SER A 131 -22.95 35.68 -2.67
CA SER A 131 -23.20 34.45 -1.91
C SER A 131 -23.70 33.24 -2.72
N ASP A 132 -24.16 33.45 -3.96
CA ASP A 132 -24.81 32.39 -4.74
C ASP A 132 -23.80 31.59 -5.60
N GLU A 133 -22.62 32.17 -5.90
CA GLU A 133 -21.52 31.49 -6.61
C GLU A 133 -20.63 30.66 -5.65
N GLU A 134 -20.60 30.99 -4.35
CA GLU A 134 -19.83 30.25 -3.34
C GLU A 134 -20.44 28.88 -2.97
N ALA A 135 -21.73 28.66 -3.29
CA ALA A 135 -22.48 27.47 -2.89
C ALA A 135 -22.11 26.18 -3.67
N ASP A 136 -21.41 26.30 -4.79
CA ASP A 136 -21.09 25.16 -5.67
C ASP A 136 -19.62 24.75 -5.68
N THR A 137 -18.83 25.33 -4.78
CA THR A 137 -17.39 25.06 -4.69
C THR A 137 -17.06 24.05 -3.60
N VAL A 138 -16.08 23.18 -3.87
CA VAL A 138 -15.59 22.17 -2.93
C VAL A 138 -14.10 22.37 -2.72
N GLU A 139 -13.71 22.50 -1.45
CA GLU A 139 -12.30 22.62 -1.06
C GLU A 139 -11.66 21.23 -0.87
N HIS A 140 -10.45 21.04 -1.38
CA HIS A 140 -9.68 19.82 -1.25
C HIS A 140 -8.25 20.11 -0.77
N LEU A 141 -7.66 19.17 -0.04
CA LEU A 141 -6.26 19.22 0.36
C LEU A 141 -5.40 18.44 -0.64
N CYS A 142 -4.37 19.08 -1.19
CA CYS A 142 -3.46 18.44 -2.13
C CYS A 142 -2.57 17.40 -1.43
N VAL A 143 -2.62 16.13 -1.85
CA VAL A 143 -1.84 15.04 -1.22
C VAL A 143 -0.34 15.08 -1.56
N ARG A 144 0.09 16.02 -2.40
CA ARG A 144 1.51 16.19 -2.79
C ARG A 144 2.20 17.33 -2.05
N CYS A 145 1.50 18.44 -1.83
CA CYS A 145 2.09 19.67 -1.32
C CYS A 145 1.32 20.28 -0.14
N ASP A 146 0.27 19.62 0.34
CA ASP A 146 -0.57 20.02 1.48
C ASP A 146 -1.23 21.41 1.34
N LYS A 147 -1.29 21.96 0.13
CA LYS A 147 -2.05 23.18 -0.15
C LYS A 147 -3.52 22.86 -0.40
N THR A 148 -4.40 23.69 0.13
CA THR A 148 -5.82 23.68 -0.20
C THR A 148 -6.04 24.25 -1.59
N PHE A 149 -6.89 23.61 -2.38
CA PHE A 149 -7.34 24.08 -3.69
C PHE A 149 -8.85 23.87 -3.81
N ARG A 150 -9.49 24.54 -4.77
CA ARG A 150 -10.95 24.51 -4.95
C ARG A 150 -11.33 24.03 -6.34
N MET A 151 -12.40 23.24 -6.38
CA MET A 151 -13.02 22.75 -7.61
C MET A 151 -14.53 22.98 -7.57
N THR A 152 -15.18 23.03 -8.72
CA THR A 152 -16.65 22.89 -8.81
C THR A 152 -17.06 21.45 -8.55
N ARG A 153 -18.37 21.18 -8.34
CA ARG A 153 -18.87 19.81 -8.16
C ARG A 153 -18.70 18.94 -9.41
N GLU A 154 -18.61 19.56 -10.57
CA GLU A 154 -18.35 18.93 -11.87
C GLU A 154 -16.87 18.61 -12.08
N GLY A 155 -16.00 19.07 -11.18
CA GLY A 155 -14.56 18.79 -11.20
C GLY A 155 -13.73 19.82 -11.96
N GLU A 156 -14.25 21.02 -12.19
CA GLU A 156 -13.50 22.10 -12.83
C GLU A 156 -12.68 22.88 -11.81
N PHE A 157 -11.42 23.18 -12.13
CA PHE A 157 -10.55 23.96 -11.25
C PHE A 157 -10.90 25.44 -11.32
N LEU A 158 -11.29 26.04 -10.19
CA LEU A 158 -11.54 27.49 -10.12
C LEU A 158 -10.27 28.31 -10.36
N LYS A 159 -9.14 27.82 -9.85
CA LYS A 159 -7.83 28.43 -10.05
C LYS A 159 -6.80 27.36 -10.36
N VAL A 160 -6.20 27.47 -11.54
CA VAL A 160 -5.12 26.57 -11.96
C VAL A 160 -3.79 27.19 -11.54
N GLU A 161 -3.19 26.64 -10.49
CA GLU A 161 -1.84 26.96 -10.07
C GLU A 161 -0.95 25.70 -10.14
N PRO A 162 0.36 25.85 -10.45
CA PRO A 162 1.26 24.73 -10.49
C PRO A 162 1.53 24.18 -9.08
N CYS A 163 1.40 22.87 -8.93
CA CYS A 163 1.73 22.16 -7.70
C CYS A 163 3.23 21.89 -7.64
N LEU A 164 3.92 22.50 -6.68
CA LEU A 164 5.33 22.27 -6.38
C LEU A 164 5.46 21.35 -5.18
N TYR A 165 6.10 20.19 -5.35
CA TYR A 165 6.16 19.15 -4.33
C TYR A 165 7.44 18.32 -4.39
N HIS A 166 7.68 17.58 -3.30
CA HIS A 166 8.69 16.54 -3.23
C HIS A 166 7.99 15.18 -3.32
N TRP A 167 8.36 14.36 -4.28
CA TRP A 167 7.78 13.01 -4.42
C TRP A 167 8.47 11.99 -3.51
N GLY A 168 9.69 12.30 -3.05
CA GLY A 168 10.46 11.44 -2.16
C GLY A 168 10.07 11.63 -0.71
N ARG A 169 10.21 10.57 0.09
CA ARG A 169 10.07 10.63 1.55
C ARG A 169 11.25 11.37 2.19
N VAL A 170 11.03 11.91 3.38
CA VAL A 170 12.09 12.48 4.22
C VAL A 170 12.85 11.33 4.89
N SER A 171 14.16 11.28 4.69
CA SER A 171 15.07 10.33 5.32
C SER A 171 15.41 10.75 6.77
N ALA A 172 16.05 9.85 7.51
CA ALA A 172 16.47 10.10 8.90
C ALA A 172 17.45 11.28 9.05
N ASP A 173 18.19 11.63 7.99
CA ASP A 173 19.07 12.79 7.89
C ASP A 173 18.33 14.11 7.60
N CYS A 174 16.99 14.11 7.72
CA CYS A 174 16.12 15.24 7.41
C CYS A 174 16.24 15.75 5.98
N ARG A 175 16.59 14.87 5.02
CA ARG A 175 16.66 15.20 3.59
C ARG A 175 15.61 14.45 2.79
N TYR A 176 15.09 15.08 1.74
CA TYR A 176 14.21 14.40 0.81
C TYR A 176 14.98 13.38 -0.02
N THR A 177 14.44 12.17 -0.14
CA THR A 177 15.03 11.10 -0.97
C THR A 177 15.07 11.44 -2.46
N CYS A 178 14.21 12.35 -2.93
CA CYS A 178 14.11 12.73 -4.33
C CYS A 178 15.22 13.68 -4.83
N CYS A 179 15.64 14.65 -4.01
CA CYS A 179 16.59 15.69 -4.42
C CYS A 179 17.71 15.94 -3.39
N LYS A 180 17.68 15.25 -2.24
CA LYS A 180 18.63 15.41 -1.11
C LYS A 180 18.64 16.80 -0.47
N SER A 181 17.70 17.68 -0.86
CA SER A 181 17.45 18.95 -0.18
C SER A 181 16.90 18.72 1.23
N LEU A 182 17.13 19.69 2.12
CA LEU A 182 16.65 19.63 3.50
C LEU A 182 15.12 19.67 3.57
N TRP A 183 14.56 19.09 4.62
CA TRP A 183 13.14 19.20 4.96
C TRP A 183 12.72 20.67 5.07
N GLY A 184 11.50 20.98 4.59
CA GLY A 184 11.00 22.36 4.47
C GLY A 184 11.45 23.13 3.22
N SER A 185 12.38 22.59 2.42
CA SER A 185 12.76 23.20 1.13
C SER A 185 11.61 23.20 0.11
N ARG A 186 11.63 24.15 -0.82
CA ARG A 186 10.68 24.23 -1.95
C ARG A 186 10.69 22.92 -2.76
N GLY A 187 9.50 22.48 -3.19
CA GLY A 187 9.33 21.24 -3.95
C GLY A 187 10.25 21.12 -5.17
N CYS A 188 10.89 19.95 -5.34
CA CYS A 188 11.81 19.68 -6.46
C CYS A 188 11.10 19.16 -7.73
N SER A 189 9.78 19.02 -7.71
CA SER A 189 8.96 18.57 -8.84
C SER A 189 7.74 19.47 -9.00
N THR A 190 7.31 19.62 -10.25
CA THR A 190 6.21 20.49 -10.63
C THR A 190 5.17 19.68 -11.37
N ALA A 191 3.91 19.78 -10.93
CA ALA A 191 2.75 19.30 -11.67
C ALA A 191 1.84 20.46 -12.03
N ARG A 192 1.10 20.34 -13.14
CA ARG A 192 0.19 21.39 -13.61
C ARG A 192 -0.99 21.63 -12.67
N PHE A 193 -1.41 20.59 -11.96
CA PHE A 193 -2.60 20.61 -11.11
C PHE A 193 -2.30 20.03 -9.73
N HIS A 194 -3.07 20.50 -8.75
CA HIS A 194 -3.18 19.86 -7.45
C HIS A 194 -4.03 18.59 -7.56
N VAL A 195 -3.75 17.61 -6.71
CA VAL A 195 -4.44 16.31 -6.74
C VAL A 195 -4.86 15.90 -5.33
N TRP A 196 -5.96 15.17 -5.21
CA TRP A 196 -6.48 14.67 -3.94
C TRP A 196 -6.80 13.18 -4.04
N SER A 197 -6.92 12.49 -2.91
CA SER A 197 -7.10 11.03 -2.88
C SER A 197 -8.56 10.56 -3.02
N GLY A 198 -9.52 11.47 -3.13
CA GLY A 198 -10.95 11.13 -3.02
C GLY A 198 -11.44 10.98 -1.58
N THR A 199 -10.55 11.11 -0.59
CA THR A 199 -10.89 10.99 0.84
C THR A 199 -10.24 12.10 1.66
N ARG A 200 -10.84 12.41 2.80
CA ARG A 200 -10.34 13.37 3.78
C ARG A 200 -10.00 12.65 5.10
N PRO A 201 -9.08 13.18 5.91
CA PRO A 201 -8.91 12.70 7.28
C PRO A 201 -10.23 12.62 8.05
N GLY A 202 -10.42 11.54 8.81
CA GLY A 202 -11.64 11.26 9.55
C GLY A 202 -12.59 10.32 8.80
N MET A 203 -13.88 10.47 9.09
CA MET A 203 -14.94 9.65 8.52
C MET A 203 -15.24 10.08 7.08
N ASN A 204 -15.29 9.11 6.15
CA ASN A 204 -15.70 9.30 4.77
C ASN A 204 -16.88 8.38 4.47
N GLY A 205 -17.88 8.91 3.76
CA GLY A 205 -19.03 8.18 3.29
C GLY A 205 -20.37 8.82 3.69
N PRO A 206 -21.50 8.23 3.27
CA PRO A 206 -21.59 6.99 2.51
C PRO A 206 -21.00 7.10 1.10
N LEU A 207 -20.06 6.22 0.75
CA LEU A 207 -19.44 6.14 -0.57
C LEU A 207 -20.19 5.11 -1.42
N GLU A 208 -20.53 5.45 -2.66
CA GLU A 208 -21.37 4.60 -3.53
C GLU A 208 -20.58 3.80 -4.57
N GLY A 209 -21.23 2.75 -5.09
CA GLY A 209 -20.70 1.89 -6.14
C GLY A 209 -19.84 0.74 -5.63
N TYR A 210 -19.93 0.42 -4.34
CA TYR A 210 -19.25 -0.73 -3.76
C TYR A 210 -19.98 -2.03 -4.08
N VAL A 211 -19.22 -3.05 -4.44
CA VAL A 211 -19.70 -4.41 -4.72
C VAL A 211 -19.11 -5.41 -3.73
N ARG A 212 -19.76 -6.57 -3.60
CA ARG A 212 -19.28 -7.67 -2.75
C ARG A 212 -19.72 -9.01 -3.29
N ALA A 213 -18.94 -10.04 -3.00
CA ALA A 213 -19.34 -11.42 -3.27
C ALA A 213 -20.53 -11.80 -2.38
N ARG A 214 -21.45 -12.61 -2.90
CA ARG A 214 -22.64 -13.12 -2.18
C ARG A 214 -22.61 -14.62 -1.93
N SER A 215 -21.63 -15.31 -2.51
CA SER A 215 -21.52 -16.76 -2.44
C SER A 215 -20.07 -17.15 -2.23
N PRO A 216 -19.81 -18.27 -1.54
CA PRO A 216 -18.46 -18.81 -1.42
C PRO A 216 -17.98 -19.33 -2.78
N ARG A 217 -16.67 -19.23 -3.01
CA ARG A 217 -15.97 -19.76 -4.19
C ARG A 217 -14.63 -20.40 -3.84
N GLY A 218 -14.14 -20.19 -2.61
CA GLY A 218 -12.81 -20.60 -2.18
C GLY A 218 -11.68 -19.88 -2.91
N GLY A 219 -10.47 -20.40 -2.77
CA GLY A 219 -9.29 -19.90 -3.45
C GLY A 219 -8.50 -18.85 -2.68
N VAL A 220 -7.24 -18.69 -3.10
CA VAL A 220 -6.28 -17.74 -2.55
C VAL A 220 -5.68 -16.98 -3.72
N TYR A 221 -5.85 -15.66 -3.72
CA TYR A 221 -5.36 -14.80 -4.78
C TYR A 221 -4.59 -13.62 -4.21
N ALA A 222 -3.48 -13.25 -4.85
CA ALA A 222 -2.84 -11.97 -4.59
C ALA A 222 -3.27 -10.94 -5.64
N ILE A 223 -3.57 -9.74 -5.17
CA ILE A 223 -4.06 -8.62 -5.97
C ILE A 223 -3.19 -7.40 -5.72
N ASP A 224 -2.98 -6.63 -6.78
CA ASP A 224 -2.39 -5.30 -6.70
C ASP A 224 -2.94 -4.43 -7.82
N THR A 225 -3.05 -3.14 -7.56
CA THR A 225 -3.63 -2.17 -8.47
C THR A 225 -2.75 -0.94 -8.63
N GLU A 226 -2.84 -0.35 -9.82
CA GLU A 226 -2.27 0.96 -10.10
C GLU A 226 -3.38 1.97 -10.29
N MET A 227 -3.17 3.17 -9.77
CA MET A 227 -4.16 4.25 -9.80
C MET A 227 -3.63 5.51 -10.47
N CYS A 228 -4.56 6.33 -10.93
CA CYS A 228 -4.30 7.67 -11.43
C CYS A 228 -5.16 8.70 -10.68
N TYR A 229 -4.74 9.95 -10.72
CA TYR A 229 -5.51 11.06 -10.14
C TYR A 229 -6.46 11.61 -11.19
N THR A 230 -7.74 11.70 -10.82
CA THR A 230 -8.83 12.28 -11.59
C THR A 230 -9.51 13.39 -10.79
N THR A 231 -10.48 14.08 -11.39
CA THR A 231 -11.25 15.12 -10.70
C THR A 231 -12.00 14.58 -9.47
N ALA A 232 -12.44 13.31 -9.50
CA ALA A 232 -13.11 12.64 -8.39
C ALA A 232 -12.15 12.05 -7.33
N GLY A 233 -10.83 12.18 -7.51
CA GLY A 233 -9.83 11.67 -6.60
C GLY A 233 -8.98 10.56 -7.22
N LEU A 234 -8.61 9.55 -6.43
CA LEU A 234 -7.76 8.46 -6.90
C LEU A 234 -8.64 7.35 -7.51
N GLU A 235 -8.48 7.06 -8.81
CA GLU A 235 -9.25 6.03 -9.52
C GLU A 235 -8.35 4.92 -10.09
N LEU A 236 -8.92 3.72 -10.19
CA LEU A 236 -8.27 2.54 -10.73
C LEU A 236 -7.87 2.73 -12.20
N ALA A 237 -6.61 2.40 -12.52
CA ALA A 237 -6.05 2.49 -13.86
C ALA A 237 -5.55 1.14 -14.39
N SER A 238 -5.08 0.25 -13.50
CA SER A 238 -4.66 -1.10 -13.85
C SER A 238 -4.80 -2.05 -12.68
N ILE A 239 -4.99 -3.33 -12.95
CA ILE A 239 -5.09 -4.40 -11.95
C ILE A 239 -4.34 -5.63 -12.44
N ALA A 240 -3.71 -6.35 -11.51
CA ALA A 240 -3.26 -7.72 -11.71
C ALA A 240 -3.71 -8.60 -10.53
N VAL A 241 -4.13 -9.82 -10.85
CA VAL A 241 -4.49 -10.87 -9.89
C VAL A 241 -3.75 -12.15 -10.27
N ILE A 242 -3.12 -12.77 -9.29
CA ILE A 242 -2.42 -14.05 -9.43
C ILE A 242 -2.99 -15.07 -8.46
N ALA A 243 -2.92 -16.34 -8.82
CA ALA A 243 -3.21 -17.46 -7.93
C ALA A 243 -2.01 -17.78 -7.02
N ALA A 244 -2.24 -18.64 -6.02
CA ALA A 244 -1.22 -19.10 -5.07
C ALA A 244 0.00 -19.77 -5.73
N ASP A 245 -0.17 -20.37 -6.92
CA ASP A 245 0.90 -20.95 -7.73
C ASP A 245 1.72 -19.91 -8.53
N GLY A 246 1.39 -18.62 -8.41
CA GLY A 246 2.03 -17.52 -9.13
C GLY A 246 1.52 -17.32 -10.57
N ARG A 247 0.53 -18.12 -11.02
CA ARG A 247 -0.09 -17.98 -12.33
C ARG A 247 -0.94 -16.73 -12.40
N LEU A 248 -0.83 -16.01 -13.52
CA LEU A 248 -1.69 -14.85 -13.79
C LEU A 248 -3.14 -15.31 -14.02
N VAL A 249 -4.06 -14.79 -13.23
CA VAL A 249 -5.50 -15.10 -13.30
C VAL A 249 -6.24 -13.99 -14.03
N TYR A 250 -5.95 -12.74 -13.68
CA TYR A 250 -6.62 -11.59 -14.27
C TYR A 250 -5.66 -10.41 -14.40
N LYS A 251 -5.70 -9.72 -15.54
CA LYS A 251 -4.98 -8.47 -15.76
C LYS A 251 -5.76 -7.58 -16.69
N SER A 252 -5.95 -6.32 -16.33
CA SER A 252 -6.60 -5.35 -17.21
C SER A 252 -6.14 -3.94 -16.94
N LEU A 253 -6.11 -3.14 -18.01
CA LEU A 253 -6.17 -1.68 -17.90
C LEU A 253 -7.64 -1.28 -17.71
N VAL A 254 -7.86 -0.22 -16.97
CA VAL A 254 -9.19 0.27 -16.59
C VAL A 254 -9.32 1.70 -17.02
N LYS A 255 -10.43 2.03 -17.69
CA LYS A 255 -10.77 3.38 -18.07
C LYS A 255 -11.37 4.10 -16.86
N PRO A 256 -10.72 5.15 -16.32
CA PRO A 256 -11.29 5.95 -15.24
C PRO A 256 -12.61 6.59 -15.65
N SER A 257 -13.52 6.76 -14.69
CA SER A 257 -14.84 7.35 -14.97
C SER A 257 -14.76 8.86 -15.12
N SER A 258 -13.85 9.50 -14.37
CA SER A 258 -13.69 10.94 -14.37
C SER A 258 -12.46 11.38 -15.18
N PRO A 259 -12.39 12.64 -15.63
CA PRO A 259 -11.23 13.17 -16.35
C PRO A 259 -9.92 12.99 -15.58
N VAL A 260 -8.90 12.42 -16.25
CA VAL A 260 -7.58 12.20 -15.66
C VAL A 260 -6.81 13.51 -15.56
N ILE A 261 -6.42 13.88 -14.34
CA ILE A 261 -5.59 15.05 -14.01
C ILE A 261 -4.11 14.68 -14.11
N ASP A 262 -3.74 13.53 -13.54
CA ASP A 262 -2.36 13.05 -13.52
C ASP A 262 -2.33 11.52 -13.52
N HIS A 263 -1.57 10.94 -14.45
CA HIS A 263 -1.47 9.48 -14.62
C HIS A 263 -0.69 8.79 -13.50
N ASN A 264 -0.01 9.57 -12.67
CA ASN A 264 0.85 9.10 -11.58
C ASN A 264 1.99 8.19 -12.05
N THR A 265 2.44 8.34 -13.31
CA THR A 265 3.30 7.39 -14.05
C THR A 265 4.56 6.96 -13.29
N ARG A 266 5.17 7.85 -12.49
CA ARG A 266 6.35 7.50 -11.68
C ARG A 266 6.08 6.35 -10.72
N PHE A 267 4.87 6.29 -10.17
CA PHE A 267 4.46 5.26 -9.23
C PHE A 267 3.63 4.20 -9.96
N SER A 268 2.70 4.60 -10.81
CA SER A 268 1.75 3.67 -11.45
C SER A 268 2.29 2.92 -12.67
N GLY A 269 3.34 3.43 -13.31
CA GLY A 269 3.78 2.96 -14.63
C GLY A 269 2.82 3.27 -15.79
N ILE A 270 1.64 3.83 -15.51
CA ILE A 270 0.59 4.10 -16.49
C ILE A 270 0.94 5.33 -17.30
N ARG A 271 0.90 5.20 -18.62
CA ARG A 271 1.09 6.30 -19.57
C ARG A 271 -0.25 6.69 -20.21
N PRO A 272 -0.38 7.92 -20.73
CA PRO A 272 -1.61 8.35 -21.42
C PRO A 272 -2.06 7.42 -22.54
N ARG A 273 -1.10 6.85 -23.28
CA ARG A 273 -1.37 5.88 -24.35
C ARG A 273 -1.93 4.55 -23.86
N ASP A 274 -1.72 4.19 -22.60
CA ASP A 274 -2.20 2.94 -22.02
C ASP A 274 -3.69 3.11 -21.67
N LEU A 275 -4.05 4.21 -21.02
CA LEU A 275 -5.45 4.54 -20.73
C LEU A 275 -6.27 4.81 -21.99
N ALA A 276 -5.67 5.38 -23.05
CA ALA A 276 -6.33 5.53 -24.34
C ALA A 276 -6.73 4.18 -24.99
N ARG A 277 -6.06 3.08 -24.63
CA ARG A 277 -6.36 1.72 -25.10
C ARG A 277 -7.23 0.93 -24.12
N ALA A 278 -7.49 1.46 -22.93
CA ALA A 278 -8.28 0.78 -21.93
C ALA A 278 -9.74 0.70 -22.38
N THR A 279 -10.25 -0.54 -22.49
CA THR A 279 -11.62 -0.80 -22.93
C THR A 279 -12.58 -1.11 -21.78
N LYS A 280 -12.08 -1.65 -20.68
CA LYS A 280 -12.89 -2.03 -19.52
C LYS A 280 -13.14 -0.86 -18.60
N THR A 281 -14.37 -0.74 -18.13
CA THR A 281 -14.76 0.17 -17.05
C THR A 281 -14.51 -0.49 -15.69
N LEU A 282 -14.59 0.31 -14.61
CA LEU A 282 -14.56 -0.24 -13.24
C LEU A 282 -15.63 -1.32 -13.03
N ARG A 283 -16.83 -1.12 -13.57
CA ARG A 283 -17.94 -2.08 -13.44
C ARG A 283 -17.65 -3.42 -14.12
N ASP A 284 -17.02 -3.39 -15.28
CA ASP A 284 -16.62 -4.62 -15.98
C ASP A 284 -15.59 -5.40 -15.17
N VAL A 285 -14.59 -4.70 -14.63
CA VAL A 285 -13.56 -5.29 -13.75
C VAL A 285 -14.17 -5.86 -12.48
N GLN A 286 -15.12 -5.15 -11.86
CA GLN A 286 -15.86 -5.64 -10.69
C GLN A 286 -16.61 -6.95 -11.02
N ASN A 287 -17.32 -7.01 -12.15
CA ASN A 287 -18.03 -8.21 -12.58
C ASN A 287 -17.05 -9.38 -12.82
N ASP A 288 -15.92 -9.12 -13.48
CA ASP A 288 -14.89 -10.12 -13.74
C ASP A 288 -14.32 -10.69 -12.45
N ILE A 289 -13.97 -9.82 -11.48
CA ILE A 289 -13.44 -10.23 -10.17
C ILE A 289 -14.46 -11.06 -9.40
N LEU A 290 -15.73 -10.64 -9.34
CA LEU A 290 -16.79 -11.38 -8.64
C LEU A 290 -17.12 -12.73 -9.32
N GLY A 291 -16.63 -12.97 -10.53
CA GLY A 291 -16.67 -14.26 -11.20
C GLY A 291 -15.85 -15.34 -10.50
N PHE A 292 -14.74 -14.97 -9.85
CA PHE A 292 -13.83 -15.92 -9.19
C PHE A 292 -13.54 -15.59 -7.71
N VAL A 293 -13.86 -14.38 -7.24
CA VAL A 293 -13.80 -14.01 -5.82
C VAL A 293 -15.15 -14.25 -5.16
N GLY A 294 -15.14 -15.11 -4.14
CA GLY A 294 -16.25 -15.43 -3.25
C GLY A 294 -16.09 -14.81 -1.87
N THR A 295 -17.06 -15.05 -0.98
CA THR A 295 -17.05 -14.55 0.41
C THR A 295 -15.93 -15.16 1.27
N ASP A 296 -15.47 -16.36 0.91
CA ASP A 296 -14.45 -17.16 1.60
C ASP A 296 -13.09 -17.17 0.87
N THR A 297 -13.01 -16.53 -0.30
CA THR A 297 -11.75 -16.35 -1.03
C THR A 297 -10.80 -15.47 -0.23
N ILE A 298 -9.55 -15.88 -0.06
CA ILE A 298 -8.56 -15.06 0.66
C ILE A 298 -7.84 -14.14 -0.34
N LEU A 299 -7.92 -12.83 -0.11
CA LEU A 299 -7.16 -11.83 -0.87
C LEU A 299 -5.88 -11.46 -0.13
N ILE A 300 -4.75 -11.56 -0.84
CA ILE A 300 -3.41 -11.22 -0.37
C ILE A 300 -2.93 -9.94 -1.06
N GLY A 301 -2.25 -9.06 -0.33
CA GLY A 301 -1.59 -7.91 -0.94
C GLY A 301 -0.75 -7.10 0.04
N HIS A 302 -0.43 -5.87 -0.35
CA HIS A 302 0.36 -4.94 0.47
C HIS A 302 -0.36 -3.60 0.59
N ALA A 303 -0.90 -3.29 1.78
CA ALA A 303 -1.71 -2.09 2.01
C ALA A 303 -2.96 -2.03 1.09
N LEU A 304 -3.72 -3.14 1.05
CA LEU A 304 -4.88 -3.31 0.17
C LEU A 304 -6.06 -2.36 0.47
N ASP A 305 -5.98 -1.55 1.51
CA ASP A 305 -6.98 -0.51 1.81
C ASP A 305 -7.15 0.46 0.64
N ASN A 306 -6.08 0.78 -0.09
CA ASN A 306 -6.18 1.65 -1.27
C ASN A 306 -6.77 0.90 -2.47
N ASP A 307 -6.29 -0.31 -2.72
CA ASP A 307 -6.73 -1.16 -3.82
C ASP A 307 -8.23 -1.46 -3.74
N LEU A 308 -8.72 -1.89 -2.58
CA LEU A 308 -10.13 -2.22 -2.36
C LEU A 308 -11.04 -0.97 -2.42
N ARG A 309 -10.52 0.21 -2.07
CA ARG A 309 -11.26 1.48 -2.29
C ARG A 309 -11.32 1.85 -3.77
N ALA A 310 -10.21 1.75 -4.50
CA ALA A 310 -10.17 2.05 -5.93
C ALA A 310 -11.03 1.06 -6.75
N LEU A 311 -11.04 -0.22 -6.35
CA LEU A 311 -11.91 -1.26 -6.92
C LEU A 311 -13.38 -1.13 -6.48
N LYS A 312 -13.64 -0.32 -5.45
CA LYS A 312 -14.91 -0.28 -4.73
C LYS A 312 -15.41 -1.70 -4.41
N LEU A 313 -14.54 -2.51 -3.80
CA LEU A 313 -14.81 -3.90 -3.43
C LEU A 313 -14.82 -4.04 -1.91
N LEU A 314 -15.92 -4.51 -1.35
CA LEU A 314 -16.01 -4.90 0.05
C LEU A 314 -15.65 -6.38 0.17
N HIS A 315 -14.59 -6.68 0.91
CA HIS A 315 -14.11 -8.03 1.12
C HIS A 315 -13.55 -8.21 2.52
N GLY A 316 -13.99 -9.25 3.24
CA GLY A 316 -13.63 -9.48 4.65
C GLY A 316 -12.45 -10.43 4.86
N ALA A 317 -12.18 -11.33 3.92
CA ALA A 317 -11.11 -12.31 4.04
C ALA A 317 -9.81 -11.79 3.39
N VAL A 318 -9.11 -10.90 4.11
CA VAL A 318 -7.89 -10.23 3.65
C VAL A 318 -6.68 -10.60 4.50
N VAL A 319 -5.58 -10.93 3.84
CA VAL A 319 -4.24 -11.06 4.44
C VAL A 319 -3.35 -9.95 3.87
N ASP A 320 -2.96 -9.01 4.73
CA ASP A 320 -2.12 -7.87 4.32
C ASP A 320 -0.70 -8.05 4.84
N THR A 321 0.28 -8.01 3.92
CA THR A 321 1.70 -8.09 4.27
C THR A 321 2.16 -6.98 5.22
N CYS A 322 1.50 -5.82 5.24
CA CYS A 322 1.76 -4.76 6.24
C CYS A 322 1.45 -5.21 7.67
N ALA A 323 0.46 -6.07 7.85
CA ALA A 323 0.09 -6.61 9.16
C ALA A 323 0.94 -7.84 9.52
N LEU A 324 1.28 -8.68 8.52
CA LEU A 324 2.14 -9.85 8.71
C LEU A 324 3.59 -9.49 9.09
N TYR A 325 4.07 -8.37 8.56
CA TYR A 325 5.41 -7.84 8.77
C TYR A 325 5.34 -6.43 9.37
N PRO A 326 4.96 -6.32 10.66
CA PRO A 326 4.74 -5.03 11.28
C PRO A 326 6.02 -4.20 11.34
N HIS A 327 5.87 -2.88 11.25
CA HIS A 327 6.97 -1.96 11.50
C HIS A 327 7.29 -1.94 13.01
N ALA A 328 8.57 -1.81 13.39
CA ALA A 328 9.00 -1.81 14.80
C ALA A 328 8.33 -0.70 15.65
N ARG A 329 7.97 0.42 15.01
CA ARG A 329 7.24 1.56 15.63
C ARG A 329 5.71 1.39 15.67
N GLY A 330 5.18 0.26 15.16
CA GLY A 330 3.75 0.03 15.01
C GLY A 330 3.06 0.92 13.98
N PHE A 331 1.75 0.72 13.82
CA PHE A 331 0.91 1.58 12.98
C PHE A 331 0.84 3.01 13.54
N PRO A 332 0.71 4.05 12.69
CA PRO A 332 0.45 4.00 11.24
C PRO A 332 1.69 3.78 10.36
N MET A 333 2.88 3.62 10.95
CA MET A 333 4.10 3.39 10.17
C MET A 333 4.08 2.00 9.55
N ARG A 334 4.26 1.90 8.23
CA ARG A 334 4.27 0.64 7.47
C ARG A 334 5.63 0.44 6.81
N ARG A 335 6.09 -0.81 6.74
CA ARG A 335 7.25 -1.18 5.92
C ARG A 335 6.83 -1.16 4.45
N SER A 336 7.68 -0.71 3.53
CA SER A 336 7.35 -0.77 2.11
C SER A 336 7.52 -2.18 1.56
N LEU A 337 6.74 -2.54 0.54
CA LEU A 337 6.88 -3.80 -0.18
C LEU A 337 8.29 -4.03 -0.70
N ARG A 338 8.93 -2.97 -1.21
CA ARG A 338 10.34 -2.99 -1.62
C ARG A 338 11.28 -3.40 -0.49
N ALA A 339 11.15 -2.79 0.69
CA ALA A 339 12.00 -3.13 1.84
C ALA A 339 11.75 -4.55 2.34
N LEU A 340 10.50 -5.02 2.32
CA LEU A 340 10.16 -6.40 2.68
C LEU A 340 10.73 -7.40 1.68
N SER A 341 10.60 -7.12 0.38
CA SER A 341 11.11 -7.99 -0.69
C SER A 341 12.63 -8.10 -0.65
N GLU A 342 13.32 -6.98 -0.39
CA GLU A 342 14.78 -6.96 -0.29
C GLU A 342 15.26 -7.74 0.94
N GLU A 343 14.66 -7.53 2.11
CA GLU A 343 15.06 -8.20 3.36
C GLU A 343 14.72 -9.70 3.37
N PHE A 344 13.51 -10.08 2.95
CA PHE A 344 13.02 -11.44 3.15
C PHE A 344 13.14 -12.34 1.91
N LEU A 345 13.09 -11.76 0.71
CA LEU A 345 13.16 -12.51 -0.55
C LEU A 345 14.50 -12.31 -1.27
N GLY A 346 15.35 -11.38 -0.81
CA GLY A 346 16.63 -11.08 -1.46
C GLY A 346 16.48 -10.51 -2.88
N ARG A 347 15.32 -9.92 -3.21
CA ARG A 347 15.04 -9.35 -4.53
C ARG A 347 14.61 -7.89 -4.46
N ILE A 348 15.02 -7.11 -5.45
CA ILE A 348 14.65 -5.70 -5.56
C ILE A 348 13.44 -5.61 -6.49
N VAL A 349 12.31 -5.16 -5.94
CA VAL A 349 11.09 -4.81 -6.71
C VAL A 349 10.96 -3.29 -6.84
N GLN A 350 10.11 -2.82 -7.77
CA GLN A 350 9.85 -1.39 -7.97
C GLN A 350 11.11 -0.55 -8.30
N HIS A 351 12.13 -1.19 -8.90
CA HIS A 351 13.40 -0.51 -9.25
C HIS A 351 13.30 0.31 -10.53
N ARG A 352 12.33 0.01 -11.40
CA ARG A 352 12.25 0.59 -12.75
C ARG A 352 11.87 2.07 -12.66
N SER A 353 12.63 2.91 -13.35
CA SER A 353 12.28 4.34 -13.54
C SER A 353 10.98 4.53 -14.33
N ALA A 354 10.48 3.47 -14.98
CA ALA A 354 9.26 3.45 -15.76
C ALA A 354 7.97 3.37 -14.92
N GLY A 355 8.07 3.22 -13.58
CA GLY A 355 6.94 3.03 -12.67
C GLY A 355 6.78 1.58 -12.20
N HIS A 356 5.83 1.35 -11.30
CA HIS A 356 5.55 0.03 -10.74
C HIS A 356 4.75 -0.83 -11.72
N SER A 357 4.63 -2.12 -11.41
CA SER A 357 3.89 -3.08 -12.18
C SER A 357 3.04 -3.91 -11.22
N PRO A 358 1.71 -3.93 -11.37
CA PRO A 358 0.85 -4.59 -10.38
C PRO A 358 1.07 -6.10 -10.36
N LEU A 359 1.51 -6.68 -11.48
CA LEU A 359 1.87 -8.09 -11.53
C LEU A 359 3.15 -8.40 -10.73
N GLU A 360 4.11 -7.49 -10.69
CA GLU A 360 5.34 -7.67 -9.93
C GLU A 360 5.04 -7.57 -8.44
N ASP A 361 4.23 -6.57 -8.07
CA ASP A 361 3.89 -6.28 -6.69
C ASP A 361 2.93 -7.33 -6.09
N ALA A 362 1.95 -7.84 -6.84
CA ALA A 362 1.12 -8.96 -6.41
C ALA A 362 1.94 -10.25 -6.17
N ARG A 363 2.94 -10.53 -7.03
CA ARG A 363 3.88 -11.65 -6.84
C ARG A 363 4.76 -11.43 -5.60
N ALA A 364 5.20 -10.20 -5.38
CA ALA A 364 5.91 -9.81 -4.17
C ALA A 364 5.14 -10.08 -2.89
N ALA A 365 3.88 -9.67 -2.86
CA ALA A 365 3.02 -9.94 -1.73
C ALA A 365 2.78 -11.45 -1.51
N MET A 366 2.48 -12.20 -2.58
CA MET A 366 2.26 -13.66 -2.48
C MET A 366 3.48 -14.39 -1.94
N ASP A 367 4.67 -14.12 -2.50
CA ASP A 367 5.90 -14.81 -2.09
C ASP A 367 6.27 -14.52 -0.62
N LEU A 368 6.03 -13.29 -0.15
CA LEU A 368 6.20 -12.94 1.26
C LEU A 368 5.26 -13.76 2.17
N VAL A 369 3.99 -13.89 1.78
CA VAL A 369 3.00 -14.68 2.54
C VAL A 369 3.39 -16.17 2.56
N LEU A 370 3.76 -16.74 1.41
CA LEU A 370 4.21 -18.13 1.32
C LEU A 370 5.44 -18.37 2.20
N LEU A 371 6.42 -17.46 2.17
CA LEU A 371 7.60 -17.54 3.03
C LEU A 371 7.22 -17.55 4.53
N LYS A 372 6.29 -16.69 4.94
CA LYS A 372 5.79 -16.64 6.32
C LYS A 372 5.19 -17.98 6.72
N VAL A 373 4.29 -18.53 5.90
CA VAL A 373 3.64 -19.82 6.15
C VAL A 373 4.64 -20.96 6.24
N HIS A 374 5.61 -21.02 5.32
CA HIS A 374 6.65 -22.05 5.36
C HIS A 374 7.51 -21.96 6.62
N LYS A 375 7.90 -20.76 7.04
CA LYS A 375 8.64 -20.56 8.29
C LYS A 375 7.84 -21.02 9.51
N GLU A 376 6.57 -20.65 9.59
CA GLU A 376 5.70 -21.04 10.71
C GLU A 376 5.43 -22.55 10.76
N ARG A 377 5.32 -23.22 9.60
CA ARG A 377 5.21 -24.68 9.52
C ARG A 377 6.50 -25.36 9.99
N ALA A 378 7.66 -24.87 9.53
CA ALA A 378 8.96 -25.40 9.97
C ALA A 378 9.19 -25.22 11.47
N SER A 379 8.85 -24.05 12.02
CA SER A 379 8.91 -23.80 13.47
C SER A 379 7.98 -24.72 14.26
N ARG A 380 6.75 -24.97 13.78
CA ARG A 380 5.82 -25.91 14.41
C ARG A 380 6.31 -27.36 14.37
N ALA A 381 6.90 -27.79 13.25
CA ALA A 381 7.49 -29.12 13.14
C ALA A 381 8.65 -29.30 14.14
N LEU A 382 9.54 -28.31 14.27
CA LEU A 382 10.62 -28.32 15.25
C LEU A 382 10.13 -28.40 16.70
N MET A 383 9.03 -27.69 17.04
CA MET A 383 8.44 -27.78 18.38
C MET A 383 7.75 -29.14 18.63
N SER A 384 7.15 -29.74 17.59
CA SER A 384 6.53 -31.07 17.67
C SER A 384 7.56 -32.18 17.84
N ASP A 385 8.70 -32.09 17.15
CA ASP A 385 9.81 -33.05 17.26
C ASP A 385 10.59 -32.93 18.58
N GLN A 386 10.43 -31.84 19.32
CA GLN A 386 10.95 -31.68 20.68
C GLN A 386 10.01 -32.27 21.76
N LEU A 387 8.83 -32.78 21.38
CA LEU A 387 7.84 -33.37 22.27
C LEU A 387 7.67 -34.92 22.18
N PRO A 388 8.71 -35.76 21.99
CA PRO A 388 8.63 -37.16 22.36
C PRO A 388 9.24 -37.38 23.76
N MET A 389 8.55 -38.18 24.59
CA MET A 389 8.96 -38.70 25.92
C MET A 389 8.47 -37.94 27.17
N LEU A 390 7.18 -37.73 27.33
CA LEU A 390 6.53 -37.89 28.64
C LEU A 390 5.21 -38.65 28.47
N GLN A 391 5.31 -39.95 28.16
CA GLN A 391 4.22 -40.84 28.55
C GLN A 391 4.26 -40.97 30.08
N PRO A 392 3.12 -40.91 30.78
CA PRO A 392 3.11 -41.22 32.20
C PRO A 392 3.51 -42.68 32.36
N TYR A 393 4.64 -42.93 33.02
CA TYR A 393 4.88 -44.23 33.64
C TYR A 393 3.76 -44.43 34.67
N ASP A 394 2.86 -45.37 34.42
CA ASP A 394 1.89 -45.85 35.41
C ASP A 394 2.54 -47.04 36.18
N PRO A 395 2.95 -46.87 37.45
CA PRO A 395 3.63 -47.93 38.20
C PRO A 395 2.69 -49.05 38.68
N LEU A 396 1.40 -49.04 38.34
CA LEU A 396 0.42 -49.96 38.91
C LEU A 396 -0.03 -51.12 38.00
N ILE A 397 0.58 -51.30 36.83
CA ILE A 397 0.33 -52.46 35.96
C ILE A 397 1.60 -53.33 35.88
N SER A 398 2.05 -53.83 37.03
CA SER A 398 2.95 -54.99 37.10
C SER A 398 2.89 -55.63 38.48
N ALA A 399 1.69 -55.97 38.94
CA ALA A 399 1.49 -56.89 40.06
C ALA A 399 0.09 -57.51 39.94
N ALA A 400 -0.03 -58.55 39.12
CA ALA A 400 -1.11 -59.54 39.19
C ALA A 400 -0.57 -60.88 38.69
#